data_AF-A0A5J4XAP0-F1
#
_entry.id   AF-A0A5J4XAP0-F1
#
_cell.length_a   1.000
_cell.length_b   1.000
_cell.length_c   1.000
_cell.angle_alpha   90.00
_cell.angle_beta   90.00
_cell.angle_gamma   90.00
#
_symmetry.space_group_name_H-M   'P 1'
#
loop_
_entity.id
_entity.type
_entity.pdbx_description
1 polymer ?
#
loop_
_entity_poly.entity_id
_entity_poly.type
_entity_poly.pdbx_seq_one_letter_code
_entity_poly.pdbx_strand_id
1 'polypeptide(L)'
;MEVFSVMQNKFIRSPQLLFDQGNYLKYYIKNQKAASTIYNNAVILHPSPGLKFILYSLMRSQDMANNNKDGSAQNNQEGLNYGSGRGAFNILAMKMDDATKEHKAAKLALASMYEAAMKYNPNYISIKKCLHDVVQHQRQAIKLYMNMMREFPNNSAPIRGYAQLLIDIFCDENTANFALSKADQIDIENGTKKNVTKHKHKRNSINSSKQGGNISNRKTTIAQNTNDYDSETVDSYDTDNQDSTQRSKQQKRQKYHRKSKYKQRSARNNKVKQNAAFDGEKKGKDTHSKVKQLIQNDNSDDSSFGSVSIQVLKVKTLVLIFFGHVMLIASIVVGLVLYSVQSGDYKSRITNLNRVCDAAISVTRLSSLNLQVLAHEYYYNFNFTPNEDGKANLLLMLDDIKGRLLMHSEILEYIVANIYKLTELSYAWEIMNVPTYVFGIQGEILQTNSTELESELIEEGLQSSEESA
;
A
#
# COMPACT_ATOMS: atom_id res chain seq x y z
N MET A 1 3.19 5.80 -40.14
CA MET A 1 4.38 5.78 -39.23
C MET A 1 5.06 7.14 -39.18
N GLU A 2 5.33 7.78 -40.32
CA GLU A 2 6.00 9.11 -40.37
C GLU A 2 5.26 10.22 -39.60
N VAL A 3 3.93 10.25 -39.64
CA VAL A 3 3.16 11.25 -38.87
C VAL A 3 3.40 11.11 -37.36
N PHE A 4 3.43 9.89 -36.83
CA PHE A 4 3.70 9.65 -35.41
C PHE A 4 5.16 9.92 -35.05
N SER A 5 6.13 9.65 -35.93
CA SER A 5 7.54 9.98 -35.63
C SER A 5 7.79 11.49 -35.62
N VAL A 6 7.15 12.24 -36.53
CA VAL A 6 7.20 13.71 -36.55
C VAL A 6 6.50 14.30 -35.32
N MET A 7 5.31 13.80 -34.95
CA MET A 7 4.62 14.24 -33.74
C MET A 7 5.38 13.85 -32.46
N GLN A 8 5.99 12.66 -32.42
CA GLN A 8 6.82 12.24 -31.29
C GLN A 8 7.98 13.20 -31.11
N ASN A 9 8.73 13.55 -32.16
CA ASN A 9 9.85 14.48 -32.05
C ASN A 9 9.44 15.87 -31.50
N LYS A 10 8.19 16.29 -31.75
CA LYS A 10 7.67 17.58 -31.27
C LYS A 10 7.00 17.50 -29.90
N PHE A 11 6.43 16.35 -29.53
CA PHE A 11 5.62 16.14 -28.32
C PHE A 11 6.05 14.89 -27.53
N ILE A 12 7.37 14.66 -27.40
CA ILE A 12 8.02 13.48 -26.77
C ILE A 12 7.42 13.16 -25.39
N ARG A 13 6.84 14.16 -24.72
CA ARG A 13 6.42 14.08 -23.32
C ARG A 13 4.91 13.97 -23.08
N SER A 14 4.07 13.84 -24.11
CA SER A 14 2.63 13.67 -23.88
C SER A 14 2.27 12.20 -23.65
N PRO A 15 1.87 11.79 -22.42
CA PRO A 15 1.45 10.42 -22.16
C PRO A 15 0.20 10.02 -22.95
N GLN A 16 -0.67 10.99 -23.27
CA GLN A 16 -1.86 10.78 -24.09
C GLN A 16 -1.48 10.40 -25.53
N LEU A 17 -0.51 11.08 -26.13
CA LEU A 17 -0.04 10.80 -27.49
C LEU A 17 0.60 9.40 -27.59
N LEU A 18 1.40 9.02 -26.58
CA LEU A 18 1.96 7.67 -26.51
C LEU A 18 0.86 6.62 -26.35
N PHE A 19 -0.18 6.90 -25.56
CA PHE A 19 -1.32 6.00 -25.43
C PHE A 19 -2.05 5.80 -26.76
N ASP A 20 -2.34 6.88 -27.50
CA ASP A 20 -3.00 6.79 -28.81
C ASP A 20 -2.14 6.05 -29.85
N GLN A 21 -0.82 6.26 -29.83
CA GLN A 21 0.11 5.50 -30.65
C GLN A 21 0.14 4.00 -30.28
N GLY A 22 0.12 3.69 -28.98
CA GLY A 22 0.01 2.32 -28.49
C GLY A 22 -1.28 1.65 -28.98
N ASN A 23 -2.41 2.37 -28.94
CA ASN A 23 -3.69 1.89 -29.48
C ASN A 23 -3.59 1.64 -30.99
N TYR A 24 -2.98 2.56 -31.73
CA TYR A 24 -2.76 2.39 -33.15
C TYR A 24 -1.97 1.11 -33.47
N LEU A 25 -0.84 0.90 -32.77
CA LEU A 25 -0.01 -0.30 -32.93
C LEU A 25 -0.77 -1.59 -32.58
N LYS A 26 -1.55 -1.55 -31.49
CA LYS A 26 -2.30 -2.72 -31.00
C LYS A 26 -3.44 -3.11 -31.94
N TYR A 27 -4.27 -2.16 -32.33
CA TYR A 27 -5.52 -2.46 -33.03
C TYR A 27 -5.36 -2.50 -34.55
N TYR A 28 -4.51 -1.64 -35.13
CA TYR A 28 -4.37 -1.53 -36.59
C TYR A 28 -3.18 -2.33 -37.10
N ILE A 29 -2.00 -2.12 -36.53
CA ILE A 29 -0.80 -2.86 -36.95
C ILE A 29 -0.81 -4.30 -36.39
N LYS A 30 -1.63 -4.56 -35.36
CA LYS A 30 -1.68 -5.85 -34.64
C LYS A 30 -0.32 -6.24 -34.03
N ASN A 31 0.53 -5.26 -33.72
CA ASN A 31 1.82 -5.49 -33.08
C ASN A 31 1.73 -5.27 -31.57
N GLN A 32 1.34 -6.33 -30.86
CA GLN A 32 1.09 -6.28 -29.43
C GLN A 32 2.35 -6.02 -28.59
N LYS A 33 3.53 -6.52 -29.03
CA LYS A 33 4.80 -6.31 -28.34
C LYS A 33 5.21 -4.84 -28.38
N ALA A 34 5.18 -4.22 -29.56
CA ALA A 34 5.50 -2.80 -29.71
C ALA A 34 4.51 -1.90 -28.95
N ALA A 35 3.21 -2.21 -29.03
CA ALA A 35 2.20 -1.47 -28.28
C ALA A 35 2.44 -1.52 -26.76
N SER A 36 2.81 -2.69 -26.22
CA SER A 36 3.14 -2.85 -24.80
C SER A 36 4.33 -1.98 -24.38
N THR A 37 5.40 -1.94 -25.18
CA THR A 37 6.54 -1.05 -24.93
C THR A 37 6.13 0.43 -24.90
N ILE A 38 5.26 0.86 -25.80
CA ILE A 38 4.79 2.25 -25.83
C ILE A 38 3.88 2.56 -24.63
N TYR A 39 3.00 1.64 -24.21
CA TYR A 39 2.21 1.82 -22.99
C TYR A 39 3.09 1.93 -21.75
N ASN A 40 4.16 1.13 -21.65
CA ASN A 40 5.13 1.25 -20.56
C ASN A 40 5.76 2.65 -20.51
N ASN A 41 6.14 3.19 -21.67
CA ASN A 41 6.68 4.55 -21.75
C ASN A 41 5.64 5.61 -21.34
N ALA A 42 4.37 5.44 -21.72
CA ALA A 42 3.29 6.34 -21.32
C ALA A 42 3.09 6.38 -19.80
N VAL A 43 3.25 5.25 -19.10
CA VAL A 43 3.13 5.17 -17.63
C VAL A 43 4.22 5.99 -16.92
N ILE A 44 5.45 6.01 -17.46
CA ILE A 44 6.60 6.73 -16.88
C ILE A 44 6.37 8.25 -16.91
N LEU A 45 5.65 8.76 -17.90
CA LEU A 45 5.42 10.20 -18.10
C LEU A 45 4.32 10.81 -17.22
N HIS A 46 4.04 10.22 -16.05
CA HIS A 46 3.04 10.68 -15.09
C HIS A 46 1.65 11.02 -15.72
N PRO A 47 0.96 10.03 -16.32
CA PRO A 47 -0.35 10.26 -16.94
C PRO A 47 -1.39 10.80 -15.94
N SER A 48 -2.45 11.40 -16.48
CA SER A 48 -3.63 11.77 -15.69
C SER A 48 -4.18 10.54 -14.95
N PRO A 49 -4.85 10.70 -13.79
CA PRO A 49 -5.37 9.57 -13.02
C PRO A 49 -6.28 8.64 -13.82
N GLY A 50 -7.13 9.19 -14.70
CA GLY A 50 -7.97 8.40 -15.60
C GLY A 50 -7.15 7.56 -16.59
N LEU A 51 -6.15 8.17 -17.22
CA LEU A 51 -5.26 7.46 -18.16
C LEU A 51 -4.41 6.40 -17.45
N LYS A 52 -3.97 6.64 -16.21
CA LYS A 52 -3.30 5.62 -15.36
C LYS A 52 -4.17 4.39 -15.16
N PHE A 53 -5.46 4.59 -14.84
CA PHE A 53 -6.40 3.49 -14.65
C PHE A 53 -6.62 2.70 -15.94
N ILE A 54 -6.75 3.39 -17.07
CA ILE A 54 -6.90 2.77 -18.40
C ILE A 54 -5.66 1.95 -18.75
N LEU A 55 -4.46 2.54 -18.66
CA LEU A 55 -3.19 1.87 -18.94
C LEU A 55 -3.00 0.63 -18.05
N TYR A 56 -3.31 0.75 -16.76
CA TYR A 56 -3.26 -0.38 -15.81
C TYR A 56 -4.19 -1.52 -16.23
N SER A 57 -5.44 -1.20 -16.55
CA SER A 57 -6.44 -2.18 -16.96
C SER A 57 -6.01 -2.90 -18.25
N LEU A 58 -5.45 -2.14 -19.19
CA LEU A 58 -4.91 -2.64 -20.45
C LEU A 58 -3.75 -3.62 -20.22
N MET A 59 -2.76 -3.24 -19.41
CA MET A 59 -1.60 -4.08 -19.11
C MET A 59 -2.01 -5.36 -18.39
N ARG A 60 -2.87 -5.25 -17.36
CA ARG A 60 -3.37 -6.41 -16.61
C ARG A 60 -4.14 -7.39 -17.49
N SER A 61 -4.92 -6.89 -18.45
CA SER A 61 -5.63 -7.76 -19.41
C SER A 61 -4.67 -8.56 -20.29
N GLN A 62 -3.50 -7.99 -20.64
CA GLN A 62 -2.48 -8.68 -21.43
C GLN A 62 -1.79 -9.78 -20.64
N ASP A 63 -1.46 -9.52 -19.37
CA ASP A 63 -0.83 -10.52 -18.50
C ASP A 63 -1.71 -11.77 -18.35
N MET A 64 -3.02 -11.56 -18.18
CA MET A 64 -3.99 -12.66 -18.08
C MET A 64 -4.12 -13.46 -19.39
N ALA A 65 -4.07 -12.78 -20.54
CA ALA A 65 -4.16 -13.43 -21.84
C ALA A 65 -2.92 -14.29 -22.15
N ASN A 66 -1.74 -13.88 -21.65
CA ASN A 66 -0.50 -14.63 -21.82
C ASN A 66 -0.42 -15.82 -20.86
N ASN A 67 -0.84 -15.64 -19.59
CA ASN A 67 -0.80 -16.71 -18.58
C ASN A 67 -1.75 -17.88 -18.88
N ASN A 68 -2.81 -17.66 -19.68
CA ASN A 68 -3.76 -18.72 -20.04
C ASN A 68 -3.32 -19.57 -21.25
N LYS A 69 -2.23 -19.22 -21.95
CA LYS A 69 -1.78 -19.97 -23.14
C LYS A 69 -0.72 -21.03 -22.86
N ASP A 70 0.04 -20.90 -21.77
CA ASP A 70 1.11 -21.84 -21.44
C ASP A 70 0.85 -22.52 -20.08
N GLY A 71 0.02 -23.57 -20.12
CA GLY A 71 -0.22 -24.48 -18.99
C GLY A 71 0.95 -25.44 -18.70
N SER A 72 2.20 -25.01 -18.89
CA SER A 72 3.37 -25.85 -18.64
C SER A 72 4.57 -25.04 -18.13
N ALA A 73 4.85 -25.27 -16.86
CA ALA A 73 6.12 -25.21 -16.14
C ALA A 73 7.27 -24.30 -16.66
N GLN A 74 7.76 -23.51 -15.68
CA GLN A 74 9.17 -23.37 -15.30
C GLN A 74 9.95 -22.13 -15.77
N ASN A 75 10.28 -21.32 -14.76
CA ASN A 75 11.55 -20.59 -14.55
C ASN A 75 12.10 -19.81 -15.75
N ASN A 76 11.60 -18.59 -15.92
CA ASN A 76 12.40 -17.39 -16.21
C ASN A 76 11.47 -16.17 -16.20
N GLN A 77 11.17 -15.65 -15.00
CA GLN A 77 10.45 -14.38 -14.85
C GLN A 77 11.45 -13.22 -14.84
N GLU A 78 12.04 -12.94 -16.01
CA GLU A 78 12.47 -11.59 -16.38
C GLU A 78 11.34 -10.99 -17.23
N GLY A 79 10.31 -10.47 -16.57
CA GLY A 79 9.08 -10.07 -17.27
C GLY A 79 8.27 -9.04 -16.49
N LEU A 80 8.68 -7.78 -16.66
CA LEU A 80 7.87 -6.55 -16.63
C LEU A 80 6.89 -6.38 -15.47
N ASN A 81 7.32 -5.55 -14.52
CA ASN A 81 6.66 -5.41 -13.23
C ASN A 81 6.32 -3.96 -12.92
N TYR A 82 5.18 -3.45 -13.39
CA TYR A 82 4.68 -2.16 -12.92
C TYR A 82 3.15 -2.06 -12.84
N GLY A 83 2.69 -1.74 -11.63
CA GLY A 83 1.61 -0.77 -11.44
C GLY A 83 0.43 -1.21 -10.57
N SER A 84 0.57 -1.31 -9.24
CA SER A 84 -0.56 -1.15 -8.30
C SER A 84 -0.05 -1.21 -6.86
N GLY A 85 0.61 -0.16 -6.34
CA GLY A 85 1.18 -0.12 -4.96
C GLY A 85 2.30 -1.14 -4.66
N ARG A 86 2.31 -2.28 -5.35
CA ARG A 86 3.31 -3.33 -5.45
C ARG A 86 4.42 -2.96 -6.42
N GLY A 87 4.25 -1.96 -7.29
CA GLY A 87 5.30 -1.52 -8.21
C GLY A 87 6.53 -0.98 -7.47
N ALA A 88 6.34 -0.06 -6.53
CA ALA A 88 7.43 0.42 -5.68
C ALA A 88 8.03 -0.71 -4.81
N PHE A 89 7.19 -1.61 -4.31
CA PHE A 89 7.64 -2.77 -3.53
C PHE A 89 8.49 -3.73 -4.38
N ASN A 90 8.15 -3.89 -5.66
CA ASN A 90 8.83 -4.76 -6.59
C ASN A 90 10.12 -4.14 -7.16
N ILE A 91 10.14 -2.83 -7.42
CA ILE A 91 11.40 -2.11 -7.70
C ILE A 91 12.35 -2.28 -6.53
N LEU A 92 11.86 -2.04 -5.32
CA LEU A 92 12.67 -2.19 -4.12
C LEU A 92 13.14 -3.63 -3.97
N ALA A 93 12.28 -4.63 -4.17
CA ALA A 93 12.66 -6.03 -4.10
C ALA A 93 13.73 -6.39 -5.13
N MET A 94 13.61 -5.91 -6.36
CA MET A 94 14.60 -6.11 -7.43
C MET A 94 15.93 -5.42 -7.10
N LYS A 95 15.92 -4.14 -6.71
CA LYS A 95 17.13 -3.41 -6.31
C LYS A 95 17.77 -4.03 -5.06
N MET A 96 16.97 -4.57 -4.14
CA MET A 96 17.47 -5.32 -2.99
C MET A 96 18.09 -6.64 -3.41
N ASP A 97 17.50 -7.36 -4.35
CA ASP A 97 18.10 -8.61 -4.88
C ASP A 97 19.46 -8.32 -5.52
N ASP A 98 19.55 -7.30 -6.38
CA ASP A 98 20.81 -6.84 -6.98
C ASP A 98 21.85 -6.47 -5.90
N ALA A 99 21.45 -5.69 -4.88
CA ALA A 99 22.34 -5.31 -3.79
C ALA A 99 22.81 -6.53 -2.97
N THR A 100 21.95 -7.53 -2.76
CA THR A 100 22.31 -8.75 -2.06
C THR A 100 23.18 -9.67 -2.90
N LYS A 101 23.01 -9.67 -4.23
CA LYS A 101 23.86 -10.40 -5.18
C LYS A 101 25.29 -9.85 -5.16
N GLU A 102 25.44 -8.53 -5.27
CA GLU A 102 26.74 -7.86 -5.17
C GLU A 102 27.38 -8.06 -3.78
N HIS A 103 26.60 -8.00 -2.71
CA HIS A 103 27.09 -8.30 -1.36
C HIS A 103 27.59 -9.76 -1.24
N LYS A 104 26.82 -10.74 -1.70
CA LYS A 104 27.24 -12.16 -1.69
C LYS A 104 28.49 -12.37 -2.55
N ALA A 105 28.59 -11.72 -3.71
CA ALA A 105 29.78 -11.77 -4.56
C ALA A 105 31.02 -11.24 -3.83
N ALA A 106 30.91 -10.09 -3.15
CA ALA A 106 31.99 -9.55 -2.32
C ALA A 106 32.42 -10.52 -1.22
N LYS A 107 31.45 -11.15 -0.54
CA LYS A 107 31.71 -12.14 0.53
C LYS A 107 32.41 -13.40 0.00
N LEU A 108 31.99 -13.91 -1.16
CA LEU A 108 32.61 -15.05 -1.81
C LEU A 108 34.05 -14.72 -2.26
N ALA A 109 34.26 -13.56 -2.88
CA ALA A 109 35.59 -13.09 -3.27
C ALA A 109 36.52 -12.94 -2.05
N LEU A 110 35.98 -12.47 -0.92
CA LEU A 110 36.72 -12.35 0.34
C LEU A 110 37.11 -13.72 0.89
N ALA A 111 36.19 -14.69 0.88
CA ALA A 111 36.49 -16.06 1.29
C ALA A 111 37.56 -16.70 0.39
N SER A 112 37.46 -16.55 -0.93
CA SER A 112 38.46 -17.03 -1.88
C SER A 112 39.83 -16.36 -1.69
N MET A 113 39.85 -15.07 -1.35
CA MET A 113 41.08 -14.36 -1.01
C MET A 113 41.76 -14.98 0.22
N TYR A 114 41.00 -15.21 1.30
CA TYR A 114 41.54 -15.85 2.51
C TYR A 114 41.99 -17.29 2.25
N GLU A 115 41.24 -18.07 1.49
CA GLU A 115 41.64 -19.43 1.11
C GLU A 115 42.95 -19.42 0.32
N ALA A 116 43.10 -18.50 -0.65
CA ALA A 116 44.33 -18.35 -1.40
C ALA A 116 45.51 -17.89 -0.54
N ALA A 117 45.26 -17.04 0.46
CA ALA A 117 46.26 -16.54 1.41
C ALA A 117 46.71 -17.60 2.43
N MET A 118 45.83 -18.54 2.80
CA MET A 118 46.10 -19.58 3.79
C MET A 118 46.74 -20.85 3.20
N LYS A 119 46.94 -20.93 1.88
CA LYS A 119 47.66 -22.04 1.24
C LYS A 119 49.14 -22.02 1.63
N TYR A 120 49.75 -23.20 1.72
CA TYR A 120 51.18 -23.36 2.06
C TYR A 120 52.10 -22.52 1.15
N ASN A 121 51.74 -22.39 -0.13
CA ASN A 121 52.39 -21.49 -1.09
C ASN A 121 51.33 -20.49 -1.64
N PRO A 122 51.15 -19.32 -1.01
CA PRO A 122 50.16 -18.34 -1.43
C PRO A 122 50.43 -17.81 -2.84
N ASN A 123 49.41 -17.82 -3.71
CA ASN A 123 49.50 -17.17 -5.02
C ASN A 123 49.08 -15.70 -4.91
N TYR A 124 50.06 -14.81 -4.80
CA TYR A 124 49.85 -13.37 -4.66
C TYR A 124 49.10 -12.73 -5.84
N ILE A 125 49.21 -13.29 -7.04
CA ILE A 125 48.47 -12.79 -8.22
C ILE A 125 46.97 -13.04 -8.02
N SER A 126 46.60 -14.25 -7.57
CA SER A 126 45.22 -14.60 -7.27
C SER A 126 44.67 -13.78 -6.10
N ILE A 127 45.45 -13.59 -5.04
CA ILE A 127 45.06 -12.77 -3.88
C ILE A 127 44.77 -11.33 -4.32
N LYS A 128 45.65 -10.72 -5.12
CA LYS A 128 45.45 -9.37 -5.66
C LYS A 128 44.18 -9.26 -6.48
N LYS A 129 43.88 -10.26 -7.33
CA LYS A 129 42.65 -10.31 -8.11
C LYS A 129 41.42 -10.41 -7.22
N CYS A 130 41.40 -11.34 -6.27
CA CYS A 130 40.28 -11.48 -5.34
C CYS A 130 40.06 -10.20 -4.51
N LEU A 131 41.14 -9.53 -4.07
CA LEU A 131 41.03 -8.25 -3.36
C LEU A 131 40.40 -7.16 -4.23
N HIS A 132 40.76 -7.10 -5.52
CA HIS A 132 40.13 -6.17 -6.47
C HIS A 132 38.63 -6.45 -6.61
N ASP A 133 38.25 -7.72 -6.77
CA ASP A 133 36.87 -8.14 -6.90
C ASP A 133 36.06 -7.82 -5.63
N VAL A 134 36.64 -8.04 -4.43
CA VAL A 134 36.03 -7.66 -3.14
C VAL A 134 35.71 -6.17 -3.14
N VAL A 135 36.70 -5.31 -3.43
CA VAL A 135 36.53 -3.85 -3.40
C VAL A 135 35.49 -3.39 -4.42
N GLN A 136 35.49 -3.97 -5.62
CA GLN A 136 34.55 -3.63 -6.67
C GLN A 136 33.10 -3.98 -6.28
N HIS A 137 32.84 -5.24 -5.93
CA HIS A 137 31.51 -5.70 -5.55
C HIS A 137 30.99 -5.00 -4.29
N GLN A 138 31.87 -4.78 -3.30
CA GLN A 138 31.56 -3.99 -2.10
C GLN A 138 31.12 -2.58 -2.46
N ARG A 139 31.87 -1.86 -3.31
CA ARG A 139 31.53 -0.49 -3.73
C ARG A 139 30.18 -0.43 -4.44
N GLN A 140 29.88 -1.42 -5.28
CA GLN A 140 28.61 -1.52 -5.98
C GLN A 140 27.45 -1.79 -5.01
N ALA A 141 27.60 -2.74 -4.09
CA ALA A 141 26.60 -3.03 -3.06
C ALA A 141 26.32 -1.80 -2.17
N ILE A 142 27.35 -1.10 -1.71
CA ILE A 142 27.19 0.14 -0.91
C ILE A 142 26.40 1.20 -1.70
N LYS A 143 26.75 1.42 -2.98
CA LYS A 143 26.05 2.37 -3.84
C LYS A 143 24.56 2.02 -3.98
N LEU A 144 24.23 0.74 -4.18
CA LEU A 144 22.85 0.27 -4.30
C LEU A 144 22.08 0.47 -2.99
N TYR A 145 22.63 0.06 -1.85
CA TYR A 145 21.99 0.26 -0.55
C TYR A 145 21.76 1.74 -0.24
N MET A 146 22.77 2.60 -0.47
CA MET A 146 22.64 4.04 -0.21
C MET A 146 21.60 4.70 -1.12
N ASN A 147 21.55 4.32 -2.40
CA ASN A 147 20.52 4.81 -3.31
C ASN A 147 19.12 4.41 -2.84
N MET A 148 18.94 3.15 -2.41
CA MET A 148 17.66 2.69 -1.85
C MET A 148 17.27 3.41 -0.55
N MET A 149 18.22 3.69 0.34
CA MET A 149 17.96 4.49 1.55
C MET A 149 17.53 5.92 1.22
N ARG A 150 18.05 6.51 0.13
CA ARG A 150 17.66 7.85 -0.34
C ARG A 150 16.27 7.83 -0.99
N GLU A 151 15.98 6.83 -1.81
CA GLU A 151 14.71 6.70 -2.52
C GLU A 151 13.55 6.26 -1.59
N PHE A 152 13.84 5.44 -0.57
CA PHE A 152 12.84 4.85 0.32
C PHE A 152 13.21 5.08 1.81
N PRO A 153 13.20 6.33 2.31
CA PRO A 153 13.70 6.67 3.65
C PRO A 153 12.91 6.00 4.79
N ASN A 154 11.65 5.67 4.56
CA ASN A 154 10.78 5.03 5.55
C ASN A 154 10.86 3.49 5.54
N ASN A 155 11.76 2.91 4.74
CA ASN A 155 11.95 1.46 4.69
C ASN A 155 13.20 1.04 5.44
N SER A 156 13.04 0.15 6.43
CA SER A 156 14.13 -0.35 7.26
C SER A 156 14.99 -1.41 6.55
N ALA A 157 14.49 -2.06 5.49
CA ALA A 157 15.17 -3.19 4.86
C ALA A 157 16.53 -2.84 4.22
N PRO A 158 16.68 -1.75 3.44
CA PRO A 158 17.98 -1.36 2.90
C PRO A 158 19.02 -1.04 3.98
N ILE A 159 18.58 -0.47 5.11
CA ILE A 159 19.44 -0.14 6.25
C ILE A 159 19.97 -1.44 6.91
N ARG A 160 19.10 -2.44 7.09
CA ARG A 160 19.50 -3.76 7.61
C ARG A 160 20.47 -4.47 6.66
N GLY A 161 20.21 -4.41 5.35
CA GLY A 161 21.12 -4.99 4.34
C GLY A 161 22.51 -4.34 4.36
N TYR A 162 22.57 -3.02 4.49
CA TYR A 162 23.82 -2.28 4.66
C TYR A 162 24.55 -2.62 5.96
N ALA A 163 23.83 -2.71 7.08
CA ALA A 163 24.42 -3.11 8.36
C ALA A 163 25.05 -4.52 8.29
N GLN A 164 24.39 -5.47 7.61
CA GLN A 164 24.95 -6.81 7.41
C GLN A 164 26.23 -6.76 6.59
N LEU A 165 26.30 -5.92 5.55
CA LEU A 165 27.50 -5.73 4.75
C LEU A 165 28.65 -5.15 5.59
N LEU A 166 28.37 -4.22 6.51
CA LEU A 166 29.35 -3.69 7.45
C LEU A 166 29.92 -4.77 8.38
N ILE A 167 29.08 -5.69 8.85
CA ILE A 167 29.52 -6.81 9.69
C ILE A 167 30.35 -7.81 8.86
N ASP A 168 29.83 -8.24 7.71
CA ASP A 168 30.39 -9.33 6.93
C ASP A 168 31.72 -8.98 6.25
N ILE A 169 31.88 -7.73 5.78
CA ILE A 169 33.05 -7.31 5.00
C ILE A 169 34.02 -6.45 5.81
N PHE A 170 33.51 -5.53 6.64
CA PHE A 170 34.35 -4.58 7.38
C PHE A 170 34.57 -4.96 8.85
N CYS A 171 33.81 -5.92 9.39
CA CYS A 171 33.77 -6.23 10.81
C CYS A 171 33.48 -5.01 11.71
N ASP A 172 32.79 -3.99 11.19
CA ASP A 172 32.44 -2.78 11.96
C ASP A 172 31.09 -2.96 12.67
N GLU A 173 31.14 -3.69 13.79
CA GLU A 173 29.95 -3.95 14.60
C GLU A 173 29.33 -2.69 15.19
N ASN A 174 30.11 -1.65 15.48
CA ASN A 174 29.60 -0.43 16.11
C ASN A 174 28.71 0.36 15.16
N THR A 175 29.20 0.60 13.94
CA THR A 175 28.42 1.29 12.89
C THR A 175 27.23 0.45 12.44
N ALA A 176 27.40 -0.87 12.35
CA ALA A 176 26.31 -1.79 12.05
C ALA A 176 25.21 -1.76 13.12
N ASN A 177 25.58 -1.78 14.41
CA ASN A 177 24.63 -1.69 15.52
C ASN A 177 23.87 -0.36 15.53
N PHE A 178 24.54 0.75 15.18
CA PHE A 178 23.89 2.04 15.01
C PHE A 178 22.86 2.01 13.87
N ALA A 179 23.23 1.45 12.72
CA ALA A 179 22.32 1.30 11.58
C ALA A 179 21.12 0.40 11.90
N LEU A 180 21.33 -0.73 12.59
CA LEU A 180 20.25 -1.62 13.05
C LEU A 180 19.31 -0.91 14.04
N SER A 181 19.85 -0.14 14.99
CA SER A 181 19.02 0.65 15.91
C SER A 181 18.17 1.68 15.18
N LYS A 182 18.69 2.30 14.11
CA LYS A 182 17.92 3.23 13.25
C LYS A 182 16.83 2.49 12.48
N ALA A 183 17.12 1.31 11.94
CA ALA A 183 16.14 0.47 11.26
C ALA A 183 14.98 0.06 12.20
N ASP A 184 15.29 -0.30 13.44
CA ASP A 184 14.28 -0.63 14.47
C ASP A 184 13.40 0.57 14.83
N GLN A 185 13.96 1.79 14.90
CA GLN A 185 13.19 3.02 15.12
C GLN A 185 12.16 3.26 14.00
N ILE A 186 12.57 3.12 12.74
CA ILE A 186 11.68 3.26 11.58
C ILE A 186 10.53 2.24 11.63
N ASP A 187 10.80 0.98 12.00
CA ASP A 187 9.77 -0.04 12.13
C ASP A 187 8.75 0.27 13.23
N ILE A 188 9.21 0.83 14.36
CA ILE A 188 8.34 1.28 15.47
C ILE A 188 7.46 2.47 15.04
N GLU A 189 8.02 3.45 14.35
CA GLU A 189 7.30 4.61 13.83
C GLU A 189 6.24 4.21 12.78
N ASN A 190 6.59 3.28 11.90
CA ASN A 190 5.66 2.75 10.91
C ASN A 190 4.53 1.91 11.53
N GLY A 191 4.81 1.19 12.62
CA GLY A 191 3.83 0.40 13.36
C GLY A 191 2.84 1.24 14.16
N THR A 192 3.30 2.33 14.79
CA THR A 192 2.47 3.23 15.60
C THR A 192 1.47 4.02 14.77
N LYS A 193 1.83 4.47 13.57
CA LYS A 193 0.91 5.15 12.63
C LYS A 193 -0.32 4.32 12.23
N LYS A 194 -0.23 2.99 12.25
CA LYS A 194 -1.36 2.09 11.93
C LYS A 194 -2.37 1.92 13.06
N ASN A 195 -2.00 2.23 14.31
CA ASN A 195 -2.85 2.01 15.48
C ASN A 195 -3.57 3.28 15.96
N VAL A 196 -3.10 4.47 15.60
CA VAL A 196 -3.71 5.75 16.02
C VAL A 196 -5.03 6.04 15.27
N THR A 197 -5.21 5.53 14.06
CA THR A 197 -6.44 5.71 13.26
C THR A 197 -7.64 4.87 13.70
N LYS A 198 -7.49 3.97 14.69
CA LYS A 198 -8.60 3.12 15.17
C LYS A 198 -9.20 3.54 16.51
N HIS A 199 -8.68 4.56 17.20
CA HIS A 199 -9.09 4.89 18.56
C HIS A 199 -9.75 6.26 18.79
N LYS A 200 -10.07 7.03 17.73
CA LYS A 200 -10.62 8.40 17.87
C LYS A 200 -12.12 8.58 17.58
N HIS A 201 -12.94 7.52 17.64
CA HIS A 201 -14.40 7.64 17.65
C HIS A 201 -15.07 6.74 18.71
N LYS A 202 -14.79 6.97 20.00
CA LYS A 202 -15.77 6.73 21.07
C LYS A 202 -15.31 7.34 22.41
N ARG A 203 -15.48 8.65 22.57
CA ARG A 203 -15.67 9.27 23.89
C ARG A 203 -16.07 10.73 23.70
N ASN A 204 -17.36 10.99 23.79
CA ASN A 204 -17.92 12.08 24.59
C ASN A 204 -19.45 12.03 24.55
N SER A 205 -20.06 11.60 25.67
CA SER A 205 -21.30 12.21 26.15
C SER A 205 -21.45 11.96 27.65
N ILE A 206 -21.51 13.05 28.41
CA ILE A 206 -22.25 13.21 29.67
C ILE A 206 -21.61 12.61 30.95
N ASN A 207 -20.94 13.45 31.74
CA ASN A 207 -21.57 14.02 32.94
C ASN A 207 -20.67 15.03 33.67
N SER A 208 -21.27 16.18 33.95
CA SER A 208 -20.83 17.23 34.86
C SER A 208 -20.89 16.80 36.32
N SER A 209 -19.88 17.14 37.13
CA SER A 209 -20.09 17.83 38.42
C SER A 209 -18.77 18.21 39.11
N LYS A 210 -18.70 19.51 39.43
CA LYS A 210 -18.19 20.18 40.65
C LYS A 210 -16.93 19.68 41.36
N GLN A 211 -16.02 20.67 41.54
CA GLN A 211 -15.04 20.96 42.59
C GLN A 211 -13.65 21.13 41.96
N GLY A 212 -12.97 22.27 41.97
CA GLY A 212 -12.91 23.32 42.99
C GLY A 212 -11.47 23.36 43.51
N GLY A 213 -10.75 24.45 43.27
CA GLY A 213 -9.57 24.82 44.06
C GLY A 213 -8.21 24.90 43.35
N ASN A 214 -7.77 26.16 43.19
CA ASN A 214 -6.43 26.68 43.44
C ASN A 214 -5.30 26.61 42.40
N ILE A 215 -5.07 27.77 41.78
CA ILE A 215 -3.89 28.64 41.93
C ILE A 215 -2.52 27.94 41.82
N SER A 216 -1.79 28.21 40.73
CA SER A 216 -0.55 29.00 40.86
C SER A 216 -0.08 29.55 39.51
N ASN A 217 -0.01 30.88 39.47
CA ASN A 217 0.61 31.67 38.42
C ASN A 217 2.11 31.41 38.34
N ARG A 218 2.66 31.30 37.12
CA ARG A 218 4.04 31.73 36.89
C ARG A 218 4.16 32.45 35.55
N LYS A 219 4.14 33.78 35.66
CA LYS A 219 4.68 34.73 34.68
C LYS A 219 6.16 34.40 34.42
N THR A 220 6.56 34.37 33.16
CA THR A 220 7.91 34.75 32.73
C THR A 220 7.78 35.67 31.53
N THR A 221 8.12 36.93 31.75
CA THR A 221 8.18 38.02 30.80
C THR A 221 9.60 38.12 30.21
N ILE A 222 9.64 38.49 28.92
CA ILE A 222 10.65 39.35 28.26
C ILE A 222 12.06 38.78 28.01
N ALA A 223 12.41 38.61 26.73
CA ALA A 223 13.45 39.42 26.06
C ALA A 223 13.38 39.22 24.53
N GLN A 224 12.83 40.23 23.85
CA GLN A 224 13.10 40.51 22.45
C GLN A 224 14.56 40.96 22.33
N ASN A 225 15.27 40.48 21.33
CA ASN A 225 16.48 41.16 20.84
C ASN A 225 16.46 41.11 19.31
N THR A 226 16.00 42.21 18.74
CA THR A 226 16.26 42.65 17.37
C THR A 226 17.73 43.02 17.24
N ASN A 227 18.38 42.64 16.15
CA ASN A 227 19.30 43.51 15.42
C ASN A 227 19.55 42.94 14.02
N ASP A 228 18.98 43.68 13.07
CA ASP A 228 19.40 43.87 11.69
C ASP A 228 20.89 44.25 11.64
N TYR A 229 21.66 43.71 10.70
CA TYR A 229 22.74 44.39 9.96
C TYR A 229 23.27 43.48 8.84
N ASP A 230 23.03 43.91 7.61
CA ASP A 230 23.77 43.54 6.41
C ASP A 230 25.25 43.95 6.53
N SER A 231 26.18 43.10 6.07
CA SER A 231 27.39 43.55 5.37
C SER A 231 28.11 42.38 4.70
N GLU A 232 28.53 42.66 3.47
CA GLU A 232 29.23 41.82 2.52
C GLU A 232 30.71 41.50 2.88
N THR A 233 31.17 40.37 2.34
CA THR A 233 32.49 40.11 1.70
C THR A 233 33.78 39.77 2.50
N VAL A 234 34.46 38.77 1.91
CA VAL A 234 35.90 38.45 1.80
C VAL A 234 36.48 37.30 2.65
N ASP A 235 37.15 36.41 1.90
CA ASP A 235 37.96 35.23 2.22
C ASP A 235 38.99 35.39 3.34
N SER A 236 39.29 34.30 4.08
CA SER A 236 40.67 33.87 4.37
C SER A 236 40.72 32.50 5.07
N TYR A 237 41.88 31.85 4.92
CA TYR A 237 42.25 30.46 5.21
C TYR A 237 42.51 30.11 6.69
N ASP A 238 42.36 28.80 6.93
CA ASP A 238 43.17 27.91 7.78
C ASP A 238 43.11 27.89 9.33
N THR A 239 43.07 26.61 9.77
CA THR A 239 43.65 25.97 10.96
C THR A 239 42.91 25.90 12.31
N ASP A 240 42.75 24.63 12.71
CA ASP A 240 43.01 24.02 14.02
C ASP A 240 42.04 24.18 15.22
N ASN A 241 41.36 23.05 15.46
CA ASN A 241 41.50 22.17 16.62
C ASN A 241 41.06 22.62 18.04
N GLN A 242 40.47 21.64 18.74
CA GLN A 242 40.14 21.57 20.17
C GLN A 242 38.97 22.44 20.65
N ASP A 243 37.82 21.83 20.95
CA ASP A 243 37.63 21.34 22.32
C ASP A 243 36.40 20.42 22.41
N SER A 244 36.67 19.18 22.82
CA SER A 244 35.65 18.23 23.25
C SER A 244 36.19 17.66 24.54
N THR A 245 35.45 17.81 25.65
CA THR A 245 35.30 16.83 26.74
C THR A 245 34.64 17.53 27.93
N GLN A 246 33.34 17.32 28.16
CA GLN A 246 32.72 17.18 29.49
C GLN A 246 31.19 17.11 29.40
N ARG A 247 30.61 16.04 28.84
CA ARG A 247 29.18 15.71 29.08
C ARG A 247 28.80 14.28 28.67
N SER A 248 29.45 13.24 29.23
CA SER A 248 29.01 11.86 28.95
C SER A 248 29.24 10.83 30.06
N LYS A 249 29.19 11.21 31.34
CA LYS A 249 29.32 10.25 32.47
C LYS A 249 28.03 9.97 33.26
N GLN A 250 26.87 10.53 32.90
CA GLN A 250 25.65 10.36 33.69
C GLN A 250 24.56 9.44 33.09
N GLN A 251 24.74 8.91 31.87
CA GLN A 251 23.71 8.04 31.23
C GLN A 251 24.06 6.54 31.19
N LYS A 252 25.21 6.10 31.72
CA LYS A 252 25.64 4.68 31.64
C LYS A 252 25.19 3.77 32.79
N ARG A 253 24.41 4.24 33.78
CA ARG A 253 24.05 3.43 34.97
C ARG A 253 22.63 2.85 35.02
N GLN A 254 21.74 3.12 34.05
CA GLN A 254 20.37 2.58 34.09
C GLN A 254 20.08 1.37 33.17
N LYS A 255 21.06 0.86 32.41
CA LYS A 255 20.83 -0.25 31.45
C LYS A 255 21.22 -1.67 31.94
N TYR A 256 21.69 -1.83 33.18
CA TYR A 256 22.17 -3.14 33.67
C TYR A 256 21.16 -4.00 34.45
N HIS A 257 19.93 -3.53 34.73
CA HIS A 257 18.94 -4.32 35.51
C HIS A 257 17.75 -4.92 34.73
N ARG A 258 17.73 -4.87 33.39
CA ARG A 258 16.61 -5.40 32.58
C ARG A 258 16.87 -6.68 31.77
N LYS A 259 18.07 -7.29 31.86
CA LYS A 259 18.43 -8.46 31.02
C LYS A 259 18.37 -9.85 31.67
N SER A 260 17.81 -10.03 32.88
CA SER A 260 17.78 -11.36 33.54
C SER A 260 16.45 -12.13 33.50
N LYS A 261 15.38 -11.64 32.84
CA LYS A 261 14.04 -12.29 32.90
C LYS A 261 13.53 -12.96 31.60
N TYR A 262 14.31 -13.01 30.52
CA TYR A 262 13.83 -13.59 29.25
C TYR A 262 14.37 -14.98 28.87
N LYS A 263 15.21 -15.61 29.70
CA LYS A 263 15.85 -16.89 29.37
C LYS A 263 15.17 -18.16 29.90
N GLN A 264 13.95 -18.06 30.46
CA GLN A 264 13.30 -19.22 31.12
C GLN A 264 11.98 -19.69 30.49
N ARG A 265 11.57 -19.18 29.31
CA ARG A 265 10.30 -19.56 28.65
C ARG A 265 10.42 -20.30 27.31
N SER A 266 11.63 -20.55 26.81
CA SER A 266 11.83 -21.17 25.48
C SER A 266 12.04 -22.69 25.48
N ALA A 267 11.79 -23.39 26.60
CA ALA A 267 12.09 -24.82 26.73
C ALA A 267 10.86 -25.74 26.89
N ARG A 268 9.63 -25.30 26.58
CA ARG A 268 8.41 -26.11 26.86
C ARG A 268 7.47 -26.43 25.70
N ASN A 269 7.77 -26.06 24.45
CA ASN A 269 6.83 -26.26 23.32
C ASN A 269 7.38 -27.11 22.16
N ASN A 270 8.18 -28.15 22.43
CA ASN A 270 8.51 -29.19 21.45
C ASN A 270 8.20 -30.57 22.02
N LYS A 271 6.92 -30.94 22.08
CA LYS A 271 6.49 -32.34 22.25
C LYS A 271 4.99 -32.58 21.99
N VAL A 272 4.45 -32.11 20.86
CA VAL A 272 3.18 -32.65 20.34
C VAL A 272 3.21 -32.57 18.81
N LYS A 273 3.73 -33.62 18.17
CA LYS A 273 3.43 -34.01 16.78
C LYS A 273 4.10 -35.35 16.52
N GLN A 274 3.39 -36.43 16.78
CA GLN A 274 3.55 -37.70 16.10
C GLN A 274 2.34 -38.59 16.42
N ASN A 275 1.81 -39.21 15.37
CA ASN A 275 0.94 -40.39 15.35
C ASN A 275 -0.57 -40.14 15.36
N ALA A 276 -1.09 -39.78 14.18
CA ALA A 276 -2.37 -40.28 13.72
C ALA A 276 -2.09 -41.41 12.73
N ALA A 277 -2.06 -42.65 13.23
CA ALA A 277 -2.11 -43.86 12.42
C ALA A 277 -3.34 -44.64 12.89
N PHE A 278 -4.24 -44.80 11.92
CA PHE A 278 -5.48 -45.53 11.98
C PHE A 278 -5.12 -47.00 11.70
N ASP A 279 -5.35 -47.90 12.67
CA ASP A 279 -5.77 -49.29 12.47
C ASP A 279 -5.62 -50.14 13.75
N GLY A 280 -6.56 -51.07 13.94
CA GLY A 280 -6.27 -52.34 14.58
C GLY A 280 -6.80 -52.59 15.99
N GLU A 281 -7.99 -53.20 16.04
CA GLU A 281 -8.34 -54.41 16.82
C GLU A 281 -7.96 -54.60 18.32
N LYS A 282 -9.03 -55.02 19.04
CA LYS A 282 -9.09 -56.10 20.05
C LYS A 282 -8.75 -55.84 21.53
N LYS A 283 -9.82 -56.06 22.33
CA LYS A 283 -9.91 -56.80 23.60
C LYS A 283 -9.23 -56.23 24.87
N GLY A 284 -10.08 -55.93 25.86
CA GLY A 284 -9.74 -55.89 27.30
C GLY A 284 -10.90 -55.28 28.10
N LYS A 285 -11.82 -56.11 28.59
CA LYS A 285 -11.90 -56.59 29.99
C LYS A 285 -12.19 -55.49 31.02
N ASP A 286 -13.45 -55.50 31.47
CA ASP A 286 -13.87 -55.47 32.87
C ASP A 286 -13.38 -54.33 33.77
N THR A 287 -14.03 -53.18 33.70
CA THR A 287 -14.20 -52.27 34.86
C THR A 287 -15.57 -51.58 34.80
N HIS A 288 -16.63 -52.36 34.96
CA HIS A 288 -18.00 -51.84 35.02
C HIS A 288 -18.77 -52.45 36.20
N SER A 289 -18.34 -52.21 37.45
CA SER A 289 -19.16 -52.60 38.62
C SER A 289 -19.02 -51.77 39.90
N LYS A 290 -18.32 -50.62 39.92
CA LYS A 290 -18.09 -49.88 41.20
C LYS A 290 -18.59 -48.44 41.30
N VAL A 291 -19.33 -47.93 40.31
CA VAL A 291 -19.88 -46.56 40.37
C VAL A 291 -21.42 -46.52 40.51
N LYS A 292 -22.09 -47.68 40.51
CA LYS A 292 -23.56 -47.77 40.63
C LYS A 292 -24.10 -48.01 42.05
N GLN A 293 -23.25 -48.03 43.09
CA GLN A 293 -23.65 -48.33 44.47
C GLN A 293 -23.55 -47.16 45.46
N LEU A 294 -23.40 -45.92 44.99
CA LEU A 294 -23.35 -44.72 45.86
C LEU A 294 -24.54 -43.76 45.70
N ILE A 295 -25.62 -44.16 45.02
CA ILE A 295 -26.82 -43.30 44.81
C ILE A 295 -28.10 -43.94 45.37
N GLN A 296 -27.99 -44.96 46.21
CA GLN A 296 -29.17 -45.62 46.76
C GLN A 296 -28.91 -46.02 48.21
N ASN A 297 -29.00 -45.03 49.12
CA ASN A 297 -29.40 -45.17 50.51
C ASN A 297 -29.16 -43.83 51.22
N ASP A 298 -30.12 -42.91 51.09
CA ASP A 298 -30.34 -41.89 52.12
C ASP A 298 -31.83 -41.52 52.10
N ASN A 299 -32.64 -42.50 52.54
CA ASN A 299 -33.98 -42.24 53.03
C ASN A 299 -33.85 -41.87 54.51
N SER A 300 -33.67 -40.58 54.77
CA SER A 300 -33.97 -39.99 56.06
C SER A 300 -34.85 -38.76 55.83
N ASP A 301 -36.11 -38.94 56.18
CA ASP A 301 -37.14 -37.92 56.29
C ASP A 301 -36.68 -36.85 57.30
N ASP A 302 -36.38 -35.64 56.81
CA ASP A 302 -36.79 -34.35 57.36
C ASP A 302 -35.93 -33.21 56.80
N SER A 303 -36.39 -32.57 55.72
CA SER A 303 -36.12 -31.15 55.44
C SER A 303 -37.00 -30.62 54.30
N SER A 304 -38.28 -30.41 54.63
CA SER A 304 -39.30 -29.77 53.79
C SER A 304 -38.98 -28.31 53.36
N PHE A 305 -37.75 -27.80 53.57
CA PHE A 305 -37.36 -26.42 53.28
C PHE A 305 -36.39 -26.27 52.10
N GLY A 306 -35.82 -27.37 51.57
CA GLY A 306 -34.81 -27.34 50.50
C GLY A 306 -35.32 -27.58 49.06
N SER A 307 -36.54 -28.10 48.88
CA SER A 307 -37.08 -28.47 47.57
C SER A 307 -37.62 -27.28 46.77
N VAL A 308 -38.20 -26.28 47.45
CA VAL A 308 -38.74 -25.06 46.82
C VAL A 308 -37.62 -24.23 46.18
N SER A 309 -36.45 -24.14 46.84
CA SER A 309 -35.28 -23.41 46.33
C SER A 309 -34.73 -23.98 45.01
N ILE A 310 -34.77 -25.30 44.82
CA ILE A 310 -34.25 -25.93 43.59
C ILE A 310 -35.20 -25.70 42.41
N GLN A 311 -36.51 -25.73 42.65
CA GLN A 311 -37.49 -25.45 41.60
C GLN A 311 -37.42 -23.99 41.13
N VAL A 312 -37.28 -23.04 42.05
CA VAL A 312 -37.12 -21.61 41.71
C VAL A 312 -35.84 -21.37 40.90
N LEU A 313 -34.74 -22.06 41.22
CA LEU A 313 -33.48 -21.92 40.49
C LEU A 313 -33.58 -22.49 39.06
N LYS A 314 -34.27 -23.62 38.86
CA LYS A 314 -34.51 -24.20 37.53
C LYS A 314 -35.33 -23.26 36.64
N VAL A 315 -36.38 -22.64 37.18
CA VAL A 315 -37.20 -21.67 36.46
C VAL A 315 -36.37 -20.44 36.06
N LYS A 316 -35.56 -19.90 36.98
CA LYS A 316 -34.68 -18.75 36.69
C LYS A 316 -33.65 -19.06 35.59
N THR A 317 -33.03 -20.24 35.62
CA THR A 317 -32.08 -20.66 34.57
C THR A 317 -32.76 -20.79 33.21
N LEU A 318 -33.97 -21.35 33.16
CA LEU A 318 -34.72 -21.49 31.91
C LEU A 318 -35.10 -20.12 31.32
N VAL A 319 -35.53 -19.17 32.15
CA VAL A 319 -35.82 -17.78 31.73
C VAL A 319 -34.56 -17.10 31.17
N LEU A 320 -33.40 -17.32 31.79
CA LEU A 320 -32.14 -16.72 31.33
C LEU A 320 -31.67 -17.30 29.99
N ILE A 321 -31.84 -18.61 29.78
CA ILE A 321 -31.57 -19.27 28.50
C ILE A 321 -32.52 -18.73 27.42
N PHE A 322 -33.81 -18.61 27.72
CA PHE A 322 -34.80 -18.04 26.80
C PHE A 322 -34.44 -16.61 26.40
N PHE A 323 -34.11 -15.75 27.38
CA PHE A 323 -33.67 -14.39 27.12
C PHE A 323 -32.40 -14.33 26.24
N GLY A 324 -31.44 -15.23 26.49
CA GLY A 324 -30.25 -15.38 25.65
C GLY A 324 -30.58 -15.68 24.18
N HIS A 325 -31.55 -16.58 23.93
CA HIS A 325 -32.01 -16.88 22.57
C HIS A 325 -32.75 -15.70 21.92
N VAL A 326 -33.58 -14.97 22.67
CA VAL A 326 -34.26 -13.76 22.14
C VAL A 326 -33.25 -12.70 21.73
N MET A 327 -32.23 -12.44 22.56
CA MET A 327 -31.15 -11.50 22.23
C MET A 327 -30.33 -11.96 21.02
N LEU A 328 -30.06 -13.26 20.89
CA LEU A 328 -29.39 -13.83 19.73
C LEU A 328 -30.22 -13.59 18.45
N ILE A 329 -31.52 -13.90 18.48
CA ILE A 329 -32.42 -13.70 17.34
C ILE A 329 -32.48 -12.21 16.96
N ALA A 330 -32.63 -11.31 17.94
CA ALA A 330 -32.63 -9.87 17.70
C ALA A 330 -31.32 -9.39 17.06
N SER A 331 -30.17 -9.90 17.51
CA SER A 331 -28.86 -9.56 16.92
C SER A 331 -28.73 -10.03 15.47
N ILE A 332 -29.29 -11.20 15.14
CA ILE A 332 -29.33 -11.73 13.77
C ILE A 332 -30.20 -10.85 12.88
N VAL A 333 -31.39 -10.43 13.35
CA VAL A 333 -32.28 -9.55 12.60
C VAL A 333 -31.63 -8.19 12.32
N VAL A 334 -31.00 -7.57 13.32
CA VAL A 334 -30.25 -6.32 13.14
C VAL A 334 -29.10 -6.52 12.15
N GLY A 335 -28.37 -7.64 12.26
CA GLY A 335 -27.29 -7.99 11.33
C GLY A 335 -27.77 -8.14 9.89
N LEU A 336 -28.94 -8.76 9.67
CA LEU A 336 -29.55 -8.90 8.35
C LEU A 336 -30.00 -7.56 7.76
N VAL A 337 -30.60 -6.69 8.57
CA VAL A 337 -30.99 -5.34 8.13
C VAL A 337 -29.77 -4.52 7.73
N LEU A 338 -28.71 -4.51 8.57
CA LEU A 338 -27.46 -3.82 8.26
C LEU A 338 -26.80 -4.38 6.99
N TYR A 339 -26.78 -5.71 6.85
CA TYR A 339 -26.26 -6.35 5.64
C TYR A 339 -27.07 -5.96 4.40
N SER A 340 -28.40 -5.93 4.49
CA SER A 340 -29.27 -5.54 3.37
C SER A 340 -28.97 -4.12 2.91
N VAL A 341 -28.87 -3.16 3.84
CA VAL A 341 -28.50 -1.76 3.52
C VAL A 341 -27.11 -1.69 2.89
N GLN A 342 -26.09 -2.30 3.51
CA GLN A 342 -24.72 -2.27 3.00
C GLN A 342 -24.58 -2.94 1.63
N SER A 343 -25.33 -4.02 1.38
CA SER A 343 -25.33 -4.70 0.09
C SER A 343 -25.97 -3.87 -1.02
N GLY A 344 -26.99 -3.06 -0.70
CA GLY A 344 -27.60 -2.09 -1.61
C GLY A 344 -26.60 -1.02 -2.04
N ASP A 345 -25.90 -0.42 -1.07
CA ASP A 345 -24.86 0.58 -1.34
C ASP A 345 -23.72 -0.01 -2.18
N TYR A 346 -23.26 -1.21 -1.82
CA TYR A 346 -22.22 -1.91 -2.58
C TYR A 346 -22.65 -2.18 -4.02
N LYS A 347 -23.88 -2.63 -4.25
CA LYS A 347 -24.42 -2.85 -5.59
C LYS A 347 -24.45 -1.55 -6.41
N SER A 348 -24.82 -0.43 -5.78
CA SER A 348 -24.79 0.90 -6.41
C SER A 348 -23.37 1.30 -6.81
N ARG A 349 -22.40 1.15 -5.90
CA ARG A 349 -20.97 1.44 -6.16
C ARG A 349 -20.39 0.61 -7.31
N ILE A 350 -20.72 -0.68 -7.38
CA ILE A 350 -20.29 -1.55 -8.48
C ILE A 350 -20.93 -1.12 -9.80
N THR A 351 -22.22 -0.74 -9.78
CA THR A 351 -22.90 -0.22 -10.97
C THR A 351 -22.27 1.07 -11.47
N ASN A 352 -21.95 2.00 -10.56
CA ASN A 352 -21.27 3.25 -10.89
C ASN A 352 -19.86 3.01 -11.44
N LEU A 353 -19.10 2.10 -10.83
CA LEU A 353 -17.79 1.69 -11.34
C LEU A 353 -17.89 1.12 -12.76
N ASN A 354 -18.89 0.26 -13.02
CA ASN A 354 -19.10 -0.30 -14.34
C ASN A 354 -19.38 0.80 -15.38
N ARG A 355 -20.22 1.78 -15.04
CA ARG A 355 -20.50 2.94 -15.92
C ARG A 355 -19.23 3.76 -16.21
N VAL A 356 -18.39 4.01 -15.21
CA VAL A 356 -17.11 4.71 -15.41
C VAL A 356 -16.19 3.91 -16.34
N CYS A 357 -16.15 2.58 -16.20
CA CYS A 357 -15.41 1.70 -17.12
C CYS A 357 -15.99 1.76 -18.55
N ASP A 358 -17.31 1.75 -18.72
CA ASP A 358 -17.96 1.85 -20.03
C ASP A 358 -17.66 3.20 -20.72
N ALA A 359 -17.64 4.30 -19.94
CA ALA A 359 -17.21 5.60 -20.42
C ALA A 359 -15.74 5.57 -20.86
N ALA A 360 -14.84 5.01 -20.05
CA ALA A 360 -13.42 4.89 -20.39
C ALA A 360 -13.21 4.06 -21.68
N ILE A 361 -13.93 2.95 -21.83
CA ILE A 361 -13.92 2.14 -23.06
C ILE A 361 -14.41 2.98 -24.25
N SER A 362 -15.48 3.74 -24.08
CA SER A 362 -16.02 4.59 -25.15
C SER A 362 -15.04 5.69 -25.57
N VAL A 363 -14.40 6.38 -24.62
CA VAL A 363 -13.36 7.40 -24.92
C VAL A 363 -12.19 6.80 -25.70
N THR A 364 -11.69 5.64 -25.28
CA THR A 364 -10.56 4.97 -25.96
C THR A 364 -10.91 4.50 -27.37
N ARG A 365 -12.17 4.14 -27.63
CA ARG A 365 -12.64 3.83 -28.98
C ARG A 365 -12.84 5.10 -29.81
N LEU A 366 -13.35 6.18 -29.23
CA LEU A 366 -13.57 7.46 -29.89
C LEU A 366 -12.26 8.03 -30.47
N SER A 367 -11.15 7.97 -29.72
CA SER A 367 -9.86 8.45 -30.23
C SER A 367 -9.40 7.68 -31.47
N SER A 368 -9.60 6.37 -31.48
CA SER A 368 -9.28 5.53 -32.63
C SER A 368 -10.16 5.82 -33.85
N LEU A 369 -11.45 6.12 -33.64
CA LEU A 369 -12.38 6.47 -34.72
C LEU A 369 -12.07 7.86 -35.30
N ASN A 370 -11.75 8.85 -34.45
CA ASN A 370 -11.34 10.18 -34.89
C ASN A 370 -10.08 10.13 -35.77
N LEU A 371 -9.11 9.27 -35.44
CA LEU A 371 -7.93 9.04 -36.28
C LEU A 371 -8.29 8.43 -37.65
N GLN A 372 -9.32 7.57 -37.72
CA GLN A 372 -9.80 7.05 -39.00
C GLN A 372 -10.49 8.13 -39.84
N VAL A 373 -11.29 9.00 -39.22
CA VAL A 373 -11.91 10.15 -39.90
C VAL A 373 -10.84 11.07 -40.47
N LEU A 374 -9.83 11.42 -39.68
CA LEU A 374 -8.71 12.26 -40.12
C LEU A 374 -7.93 11.62 -41.27
N ALA A 375 -7.74 10.30 -41.24
CA ALA A 375 -7.11 9.57 -42.34
C ALA A 375 -7.98 9.60 -43.62
N HIS A 376 -9.30 9.45 -43.49
CA HIS A 376 -10.24 9.58 -44.60
C HIS A 376 -10.21 10.97 -45.23
N GLU A 377 -10.18 12.01 -44.40
CA GLU A 377 -10.06 13.40 -44.85
C GLU A 377 -8.74 13.63 -45.59
N TYR A 378 -7.61 13.22 -45.01
CA TYR A 378 -6.27 13.48 -45.56
C TYR A 378 -5.98 12.71 -46.86
N TYR A 379 -6.31 11.42 -46.92
CA TYR A 379 -5.95 10.58 -48.06
C TYR A 379 -6.98 10.59 -49.19
N TYR A 380 -8.26 10.81 -48.86
CA TYR A 380 -9.35 10.60 -49.80
C TYR A 380 -10.21 11.84 -50.01
N ASN A 381 -9.95 12.96 -49.31
CA ASN A 381 -10.75 14.18 -49.44
C ASN A 381 -12.27 13.90 -49.26
N PHE A 382 -12.60 12.93 -48.39
CA PHE A 382 -13.94 12.32 -48.22
C PHE A 382 -14.52 11.53 -49.41
N ASN A 383 -13.83 11.46 -50.54
CA ASN A 383 -14.18 10.61 -51.69
C ASN A 383 -13.44 9.28 -51.62
N PHE A 384 -13.95 8.36 -50.80
CA PHE A 384 -13.46 6.98 -50.80
C PHE A 384 -14.02 6.23 -52.02
N THR A 385 -13.20 6.05 -53.05
CA THR A 385 -13.47 5.06 -54.10
C THR A 385 -12.93 3.70 -53.65
N PRO A 386 -13.79 2.68 -53.44
CA PRO A 386 -13.32 1.35 -53.09
C PRO A 386 -12.44 0.82 -54.24
N ASN A 387 -11.23 0.37 -53.92
CA ASN A 387 -10.37 -0.27 -54.92
C ASN A 387 -11.07 -1.53 -55.46
N GLU A 388 -11.19 -1.63 -56.79
CA GLU A 388 -11.78 -2.79 -57.48
C GLU A 388 -10.92 -4.06 -57.36
N ASP A 389 -9.67 -3.93 -56.91
CA ASP A 389 -8.66 -4.99 -56.86
C ASP A 389 -8.95 -6.14 -55.85
N GLY A 390 -10.09 -6.12 -55.15
CA GLY A 390 -10.50 -7.18 -54.21
C GLY A 390 -9.59 -7.34 -52.98
N LYS A 391 -8.57 -6.49 -52.80
CA LYS A 391 -7.76 -6.45 -51.59
C LYS A 391 -8.54 -5.71 -50.50
N ALA A 392 -8.69 -6.35 -49.35
CA ALA A 392 -9.45 -5.80 -48.22
C ALA A 392 -8.87 -4.44 -47.80
N ASN A 393 -9.58 -3.35 -48.14
CA ASN A 393 -9.30 -2.05 -47.56
C ASN A 393 -9.65 -2.12 -46.08
N LEU A 394 -8.64 -1.96 -45.22
CA LEU A 394 -8.73 -2.09 -43.76
C LEU A 394 -9.48 -0.92 -43.11
N LEU A 395 -9.98 0.02 -43.91
CA LEU A 395 -10.70 1.21 -43.49
C LEU A 395 -12.20 0.95 -43.53
N LEU A 396 -12.85 1.19 -42.38
CA LEU A 396 -14.31 1.20 -42.27
C LEU A 396 -14.88 2.27 -43.20
N MET A 397 -16.08 2.02 -43.73
CA MET A 397 -16.81 3.02 -44.52
C MET A 397 -17.09 4.24 -43.65
N LEU A 398 -17.06 5.44 -44.24
CA LEU A 398 -17.21 6.69 -43.50
C LEU A 398 -18.53 6.73 -42.72
N ASP A 399 -19.61 6.19 -43.27
CA ASP A 399 -20.92 6.14 -42.61
C ASP A 399 -20.91 5.19 -41.40
N ASP A 400 -20.20 4.06 -41.46
CA ASP A 400 -20.02 3.17 -40.31
C ASP A 400 -19.22 3.85 -39.19
N ILE A 401 -18.19 4.62 -39.56
CA ILE A 401 -17.38 5.38 -38.60
C ILE A 401 -18.25 6.44 -37.92
N LYS A 402 -19.04 7.20 -38.69
CA LYS A 402 -19.98 8.20 -38.17
C LYS A 402 -21.02 7.57 -37.23
N GLY A 403 -21.61 6.44 -37.62
CA GLY A 403 -22.57 5.72 -36.78
C GLY A 403 -21.97 5.27 -35.45
N ARG A 404 -20.72 4.77 -35.46
CA ARG A 404 -20.01 4.37 -34.22
C ARG A 404 -19.61 5.56 -33.36
N LEU A 405 -19.21 6.69 -33.96
CA LEU A 405 -18.91 7.92 -33.24
C LEU A 405 -20.16 8.43 -32.51
N LEU A 406 -21.30 8.48 -33.20
CA LEU A 406 -22.57 8.91 -32.62
C LEU A 406 -22.96 8.00 -31.43
N MET A 407 -22.98 6.68 -31.64
CA MET A 407 -23.28 5.72 -30.58
C MET A 407 -22.39 5.88 -29.33
N HIS A 408 -21.07 6.03 -29.51
CA HIS A 408 -20.17 6.22 -28.38
C HIS A 408 -20.33 7.60 -27.71
N SER A 409 -20.68 8.64 -28.47
CA SER A 409 -20.98 9.96 -27.91
C SER A 409 -22.25 9.95 -27.05
N GLU A 410 -23.31 9.27 -27.48
CA GLU A 410 -24.57 9.12 -26.73
C GLU A 410 -24.35 8.38 -25.40
N ILE A 411 -23.52 7.32 -25.41
CA ILE A 411 -23.15 6.59 -24.17
C ILE A 411 -22.41 7.53 -23.20
N LEU A 412 -21.49 8.35 -23.72
CA LEU A 412 -20.74 9.29 -22.89
C LEU A 412 -21.65 10.37 -22.32
N GLU A 413 -22.53 10.96 -23.13
CA GLU A 413 -23.50 11.96 -22.71
C GLU A 413 -24.41 11.41 -21.60
N TYR A 414 -24.93 10.19 -21.78
CA TYR A 414 -25.76 9.53 -20.78
C TYR A 414 -25.02 9.32 -19.44
N ILE A 415 -23.76 8.89 -19.47
CA ILE A 415 -22.97 8.66 -18.25
C ILE A 415 -22.67 9.99 -17.57
N VAL A 416 -22.26 11.01 -18.34
CA VAL A 416 -21.97 12.35 -17.83
C VAL A 416 -23.21 12.99 -17.22
N ALA A 417 -24.36 12.92 -17.89
CA ALA A 417 -25.64 13.41 -17.36
C ALA A 417 -26.02 12.72 -16.04
N ASN A 418 -25.77 11.42 -15.90
CA ASN A 418 -25.99 10.70 -14.64
C ASN A 418 -25.02 11.12 -13.52
N ILE A 419 -23.77 11.45 -13.85
CA ILE A 419 -22.81 12.01 -12.88
C ILE A 419 -23.30 13.39 -12.41
N TYR A 420 -23.72 14.25 -13.33
CA TYR A 420 -24.27 15.57 -13.00
C TYR A 420 -25.55 15.49 -12.15
N LYS A 421 -26.47 14.57 -12.48
CA LYS A 421 -27.70 14.37 -11.69
C LYS A 421 -27.44 13.92 -10.25
N LEU A 422 -26.34 13.21 -10.00
CA LEU A 422 -25.94 12.77 -8.65
C LEU A 422 -25.14 13.84 -7.89
N THR A 423 -24.71 14.91 -8.56
CA THR A 423 -23.81 15.94 -8.02
C THR A 423 -24.47 17.32 -7.94
N GLU A 424 -25.81 17.39 -7.93
CA GLU A 424 -26.64 18.62 -7.89
C GLU A 424 -26.26 19.66 -6.81
N LEU A 425 -25.38 19.32 -5.85
CA LEU A 425 -24.94 20.18 -4.74
C LEU A 425 -23.45 20.58 -4.76
N SER A 426 -22.63 20.17 -5.73
CA SER A 426 -21.19 20.45 -5.69
C SER A 426 -20.70 21.16 -6.95
N TYR A 427 -19.92 22.25 -6.74
CA TYR A 427 -19.09 22.92 -7.73
C TYR A 427 -18.39 21.94 -8.69
N ALA A 428 -18.03 22.42 -9.89
CA ALA A 428 -17.37 21.69 -10.98
C ALA A 428 -16.64 20.40 -10.53
N TRP A 429 -17.34 19.26 -10.63
CA TRP A 429 -16.85 17.92 -10.27
C TRP A 429 -15.54 17.56 -11.02
N GLU A 430 -15.26 18.27 -12.11
CA GLU A 430 -14.02 18.22 -12.89
C GLU A 430 -12.76 18.36 -12.01
N ILE A 431 -12.88 19.04 -10.86
CA ILE A 431 -11.76 19.30 -9.96
C ILE A 431 -11.64 18.24 -8.85
N MET A 432 -12.72 17.52 -8.47
CA MET A 432 -12.65 16.52 -7.37
C MET A 432 -13.44 15.23 -7.59
N ASN A 433 -12.68 14.25 -8.13
CA ASN A 433 -12.70 12.81 -7.85
C ASN A 433 -13.88 11.96 -8.36
N VAL A 434 -13.63 11.25 -9.47
CA VAL A 434 -14.25 9.96 -9.84
C VAL A 434 -14.42 8.99 -8.63
N PRO A 435 -13.47 8.90 -7.67
CA PRO A 435 -13.69 8.21 -6.41
C PRO A 435 -14.97 8.59 -5.66
N THR A 436 -15.38 9.86 -5.66
CA THR A 436 -16.62 10.32 -5.00
C THR A 436 -17.84 9.71 -5.66
N TYR A 437 -17.90 9.67 -7.00
CA TYR A 437 -18.99 9.04 -7.74
C TYR A 437 -19.02 7.50 -7.56
N VAL A 438 -17.83 6.87 -7.57
CA VAL A 438 -17.70 5.41 -7.45
C VAL A 438 -17.99 4.94 -6.02
N PHE A 439 -17.57 5.69 -5.00
CA PHE A 439 -17.62 5.26 -3.60
C PHE A 439 -18.68 5.99 -2.77
N GLY A 440 -19.33 7.03 -3.31
CA GLY A 440 -20.38 7.80 -2.63
C GLY A 440 -19.88 8.57 -1.40
N ILE A 441 -18.64 9.07 -1.40
CA ILE A 441 -17.99 9.72 -0.24
C ILE A 441 -18.47 11.17 -0.06
N GLN A 442 -19.73 11.48 -0.39
CA GLN A 442 -20.21 12.85 -0.42
C GLN A 442 -20.41 13.48 0.98
N GLY A 443 -20.35 12.71 2.06
CA GLY A 443 -20.83 13.15 3.39
C GLY A 443 -19.80 13.61 4.41
N GLU A 444 -18.67 12.89 4.59
CA GLU A 444 -17.83 13.10 5.79
C GLU A 444 -16.69 14.11 5.61
N ILE A 445 -16.18 14.29 4.39
CA ILE A 445 -14.99 15.13 4.17
C ILE A 445 -15.39 16.61 3.99
N LEU A 446 -16.59 16.90 3.50
CA LEU A 446 -17.02 18.29 3.29
C LEU A 446 -17.50 18.98 4.58
N GLN A 447 -18.08 18.25 5.55
CA GLN A 447 -18.49 18.84 6.83
C GLN A 447 -17.30 19.22 7.73
N THR A 448 -16.17 18.51 7.60
CA THR A 448 -14.96 18.81 8.38
C THR A 448 -14.25 20.06 7.87
N ASN A 449 -14.27 20.30 6.56
CA ASN A 449 -13.66 21.50 5.98
C ASN A 449 -14.60 22.72 5.97
N SER A 450 -15.93 22.53 5.92
CA SER A 450 -16.87 23.66 5.96
C SER A 450 -16.93 24.31 7.33
N THR A 451 -16.77 23.52 8.41
CA THR A 451 -16.72 24.05 9.78
C THR A 451 -15.41 24.80 10.05
N GLU A 452 -14.30 24.38 9.43
CA GLU A 452 -13.00 25.08 9.51
C GLU A 452 -13.03 26.41 8.74
N LEU A 453 -13.61 26.43 7.53
CA LEU A 453 -13.80 27.65 6.73
C LEU A 453 -14.81 28.65 7.35
N GLU A 454 -15.90 28.17 7.97
CA GLU A 454 -16.82 29.05 8.70
C GLU A 454 -16.16 29.62 9.96
N SER A 455 -15.29 28.88 10.64
CA SER A 455 -14.55 29.40 11.80
C SER A 455 -13.51 30.46 11.43
N GLU A 456 -12.84 30.31 10.28
CA GLU A 456 -11.85 31.27 9.78
C GLU A 456 -12.51 32.58 9.31
N LEU A 457 -13.68 32.50 8.68
CA LEU A 457 -14.48 33.69 8.29
C LEU A 457 -15.06 34.45 9.49
N ILE A 458 -15.40 33.76 10.58
CA ILE A 458 -15.85 34.40 11.81
C ILE A 458 -14.67 35.09 12.52
N GLU A 459 -13.46 34.53 12.45
CA GLU A 459 -12.25 35.10 13.06
C GLU A 459 -11.76 36.36 12.31
N GLU A 460 -11.79 36.37 10.98
CA GLU A 460 -11.51 37.58 10.18
C GLU A 460 -12.58 38.67 10.37
N GLY A 461 -13.86 38.29 10.53
CA GLY A 461 -14.94 39.22 10.82
C GLY A 461 -14.78 39.94 12.17
N LEU A 462 -14.32 39.22 13.20
CA LEU A 462 -14.09 39.77 14.54
C LEU A 462 -12.87 40.71 14.59
N GLN A 463 -11.78 40.39 13.89
CA GLN A 463 -10.61 41.27 13.81
C GLN A 463 -10.91 42.60 13.12
N SER A 464 -11.78 42.63 12.10
CA SER A 464 -12.18 43.88 11.44
C SER A 464 -13.01 44.82 12.34
N SER A 465 -13.69 44.27 13.35
CA SER A 465 -14.53 45.05 14.29
C SER A 465 -13.74 45.68 15.44
N GLU A 466 -12.56 45.14 15.77
CA GLU A 466 -11.66 45.72 16.79
C GLU A 466 -10.79 46.86 16.24
N GLU A 467 -10.56 46.94 14.93
CA GLU A 467 -9.84 48.07 14.31
C GLU A 467 -10.73 49.30 14.02
N SER A 468 -12.05 49.18 14.20
CA SER A 468 -13.02 50.24 13.91
C SER A 468 -13.76 50.82 15.14
N ALA A 469 -13.33 50.44 16.35
CA ALA A 469 -13.74 51.02 17.63
C ALA A 469 -12.54 51.64 18.35
#